data_AF-A0A934I0R5-F1
#
_entry.id   AF-A0A934I0R5-F1
#
_cell.length_a   1.000
_cell.length_b   1.000
_cell.length_c   1.000
_cell.angle_alpha   90.00
_cell.angle_beta   90.00
_cell.angle_gamma   90.00
#
_symmetry.space_group_name_H-M   'P 1'
#
loop_
_entity.id
_entity.type
_entity.pdbx_description
1 polymer ?
#
loop_
_entity_poly.entity_id
_entity_poly.type
_entity_poly.pdbx_seq_one_letter_code
_entity_poly.pdbx_strand_id
1 'polypeptide(L)' 'MVLPGFIDSHVHILGRGGEGSFKTRAPEIQLSDLLLGGVTTVVGCLGTDGVCRDTKRLLAKARALDEEGITTYIHRLL' A
#
# COMPACT_ATOMS: atom_id res chain seq x y z
N MET A 1 5.49 -23.25 16.17
CA MET A 1 5.64 -23.36 14.71
C MET A 1 6.23 -22.04 14.22
N VAL A 2 7.23 -22.07 13.34
CA VAL A 2 7.84 -20.86 12.76
C VAL A 2 7.52 -20.87 11.27
N LEU A 3 7.07 -19.73 10.74
CA LEU A 3 6.73 -19.55 9.32
C LEU A 3 7.50 -18.34 8.79
N PRO A 4 7.80 -18.31 7.47
CA PRO A 4 8.23 -17.09 6.81
C PRO A 4 7.14 -16.01 6.90
N GLY A 5 7.54 -14.74 6.87
CA GLY A 5 6.60 -13.64 6.76
C GLY A 5 5.90 -13.61 5.40
N PHE A 6 4.64 -13.16 5.38
CA PHE A 6 3.86 -13.16 4.14
C PHE A 6 4.24 -11.98 3.23
N ILE A 7 4.13 -12.24 1.93
CA ILE A 7 4.39 -11.27 0.88
C ILE A 7 3.06 -10.96 0.20
N ASP A 8 2.57 -9.74 0.35
CA ASP A 8 1.41 -9.27 -0.40
C ASP A 8 1.86 -8.49 -1.64
N SER A 9 1.62 -9.08 -2.81
CA SER A 9 2.12 -8.57 -4.08
C SER A 9 1.21 -7.52 -4.73
N HIS A 10 0.07 -7.16 -4.11
CA HIS A 10 -0.86 -6.20 -4.71
C HIS A 10 -1.69 -5.46 -3.66
N VAL A 11 -1.14 -4.34 -3.16
CA VAL A 11 -1.77 -3.53 -2.11
C VAL A 11 -1.92 -2.07 -2.54
N HIS A 12 -3.13 -1.52 -2.39
CA HIS A 12 -3.33 -0.08 -2.50
C HIS A 12 -2.95 0.63 -1.19
N ILE A 13 -1.65 0.83 -0.94
CA ILE A 13 -1.15 1.39 0.33
C ILE A 13 -1.59 2.84 0.60
N LEU A 14 -1.94 3.60 -0.45
CA LEU A 14 -2.57 4.92 -0.34
C LEU A 14 -4.11 4.86 -0.20
N GLY A 15 -4.66 3.65 -0.04
CA GLY A 15 -6.07 3.35 -0.16
C GLY A 15 -6.52 3.16 -1.61
N ARG A 16 -7.73 2.63 -1.78
CA ARG A 16 -8.46 2.47 -3.06
C ARG A 16 -9.71 3.36 -3.06
N GLY A 17 -10.69 3.10 -3.92
CA GLY A 17 -11.94 3.83 -3.99
C GLY A 17 -11.83 5.11 -4.80
N GLY A 18 -12.95 5.83 -4.89
CA GLY A 18 -13.10 7.04 -5.69
C GLY A 18 -14.01 6.86 -6.90
N GLU A 19 -14.32 5.62 -7.29
CA GLU A 19 -15.16 5.30 -8.45
C GLU A 19 -16.60 5.79 -8.29
N GLY A 20 -17.11 5.82 -7.05
CA GLY A 20 -18.48 6.24 -6.73
C GLY A 20 -18.63 7.68 -6.24
N SER A 21 -17.56 8.49 -6.31
CA SER A 21 -17.39 9.89 -5.80
C SER A 21 -16.18 10.00 -4.87
N PHE A 22 -15.67 11.21 -4.69
CA PHE A 22 -14.58 11.54 -3.76
C PHE A 22 -14.81 11.09 -2.31
N LYS A 23 -16.07 10.92 -1.88
CA LYS A 23 -16.42 10.38 -0.55
C LYS A 23 -16.11 8.89 -0.39
N THR A 24 -16.04 8.14 -1.49
CA THR A 24 -15.83 6.68 -1.46
C THR A 24 -14.35 6.28 -1.37
N ARG A 25 -13.44 7.24 -1.20
CA ARG A 25 -12.01 6.98 -1.08
C ARG A 25 -11.72 6.34 0.27
N ALA A 26 -11.09 5.16 0.22
CA ALA A 26 -10.59 4.49 1.40
C ALA A 26 -9.35 5.23 1.94
N PRO A 27 -9.13 5.20 3.27
CA PRO A 27 -7.93 5.78 3.89
C PRO A 27 -6.67 5.01 3.49
N GLU A 28 -5.52 5.59 3.81
CA GLU A 28 -4.22 4.93 3.67
C GLU A 28 -4.09 3.77 4.67
N ILE A 29 -3.36 2.73 4.26
CA ILE A 29 -3.12 1.57 5.13
C ILE A 29 -2.22 1.95 6.31
N GLN A 30 -2.48 1.35 7.47
CA GLN A 30 -1.63 1.45 8.65
C GLN A 30 -0.69 0.23 8.72
N LEU A 31 0.51 0.42 9.27
CA LEU A 31 1.46 -0.68 9.49
C LEU A 31 0.83 -1.81 10.33
N SER A 32 0.04 -1.45 11.34
CA SER A 32 -0.64 -2.41 12.22
C SER A 32 -1.50 -3.40 11.45
N ASP A 33 -2.17 -2.97 10.39
CA ASP A 33 -3.06 -3.82 9.59
C ASP A 33 -2.25 -4.88 8.82
N LEU A 34 -1.06 -4.51 8.33
CA LEU A 34 -0.14 -5.42 7.65
C LEU A 34 0.45 -6.44 8.62
N LEU A 35 0.90 -5.98 9.79
CA LEU A 35 1.52 -6.83 10.80
C LEU A 35 0.53 -7.82 11.43
N LEU A 36 -0.69 -7.37 11.73
CA LEU A 36 -1.76 -8.26 12.21
C LEU A 36 -2.13 -9.32 11.17
N GLY A 37 -1.98 -8.99 9.87
CA GLY A 37 -2.12 -9.94 8.76
C GLY A 37 -0.91 -10.87 8.56
N GLY A 38 0.19 -10.70 9.31
CA GLY A 38 1.43 -11.46 9.14
C GLY A 38 2.24 -11.06 7.90
N VAL A 39 1.92 -9.92 7.27
CA VAL A 39 2.58 -9.42 6.08
C VAL A 39 3.84 -8.66 6.47
N THR A 40 4.99 -9.12 5.98
CA THR A 40 6.29 -8.50 6.20
C THR A 40 6.85 -7.84 4.95
N THR A 41 6.24 -8.10 3.80
CA THR A 41 6.64 -7.50 2.52
C THR A 41 5.42 -7.11 1.70
N VAL A 42 5.39 -5.89 1.18
CA VAL A 42 4.28 -5.38 0.35
C VAL A 42 4.75 -4.81 -0.97
N VAL A 43 3.90 -4.97 -2.00
CA VAL A 43 4.05 -4.28 -3.29
C VAL A 43 2.88 -3.32 -3.48
N GLY A 44 3.16 -2.02 -3.36
CA GLY A 44 2.18 -0.95 -3.47
C GLY A 44 1.78 -0.65 -4.93
N CYS A 45 0.49 -0.47 -5.21
CA CYS A 45 0.00 -0.09 -6.53
C CYS A 45 -1.06 1.04 -6.48
N LEU A 46 -1.15 1.80 -7.57
CA LEU A 46 -2.29 2.70 -7.81
C LEU A 46 -3.45 1.92 -8.44
N GLY A 47 -4.67 2.38 -8.16
CA GLY A 47 -5.91 1.85 -8.73
C GLY A 47 -6.58 2.88 -9.64
N THR A 48 -7.90 2.92 -9.62
CA THR A 48 -8.73 3.74 -10.51
C THR A 48 -8.55 5.26 -10.33
N ASP A 49 -8.35 5.73 -9.09
CA ASP A 49 -8.14 7.16 -8.82
C ASP A 49 -6.71 7.60 -9.14
N GLY A 50 -6.44 7.82 -10.43
CA GLY A 50 -5.18 8.37 -10.94
C GLY A 50 -5.10 9.90 -10.94
N VAL A 51 -6.13 10.59 -10.44
CA VAL A 51 -6.18 12.07 -10.41
C VAL A 51 -5.71 12.58 -9.05
N CYS A 52 -6.21 12.00 -7.95
CA CYS A 52 -5.86 12.44 -6.60
C CYS A 52 -4.73 11.61 -5.97
N ARG A 53 -4.39 10.45 -6.54
CA ARG A 53 -3.25 9.63 -6.13
C ARG A 53 -2.23 9.56 -7.24
N ASP A 54 -0.99 9.87 -6.90
CA ASP A 54 0.13 9.88 -7.82
C ASP A 54 1.29 9.01 -7.33
N THR A 55 2.19 8.68 -8.25
CA THR A 55 3.32 7.79 -7.98
C THR A 55 4.30 8.36 -6.96
N LYS A 56 4.43 9.70 -6.83
CA LYS A 56 5.34 10.30 -5.85
C LYS A 56 4.81 10.09 -4.44
N ARG A 57 3.51 10.28 -4.23
CA ARG A 57 2.86 9.94 -2.95
C ARG A 57 2.95 8.45 -2.64
N LEU A 58 2.79 7.59 -3.65
CA LEU A 58 2.90 6.14 -3.46
C LEU A 58 4.30 5.75 -3.00
N LEU A 59 5.33 6.30 -3.66
CA LEU A 59 6.72 6.08 -3.29
C LEU A 59 7.03 6.60 -1.88
N ALA A 60 6.53 7.79 -1.52
CA ALA A 60 6.73 8.37 -0.18
C ALA A 60 6.12 7.48 0.91
N LYS A 61 4.89 6.99 0.70
CA LYS A 61 4.24 6.08 1.67
C LYS A 61 4.95 4.73 1.76
N ALA A 62 5.42 4.17 0.64
CA ALA A 62 6.21 2.95 0.64
C ALA A 62 7.49 3.14 1.48
N ARG A 63 8.24 4.22 1.27
CA ARG A 63 9.44 4.52 2.06
C ARG A 63 9.16 4.71 3.55
N ALA A 64 8.07 5.38 3.91
CA ALA A 64 7.68 5.50 5.31
C ALA A 64 7.43 4.12 5.96
N LEU A 65 6.71 3.22 5.28
CA LEU A 65 6.50 1.85 5.76
C LEU A 65 7.81 1.03 5.83
N ASP A 66 8.74 1.30 4.91
CA ASP A 66 10.09 0.73 4.91
C ASP A 66 10.87 1.13 6.18
N GLU A 67 10.82 2.42 6.53
CA GLU A 67 11.41 2.98 7.75
C GLU A 67 10.74 2.45 9.03
N GLU A 68 9.44 2.15 8.97
CA GLU A 68 8.68 1.52 10.05
C GLU A 68 9.00 0.02 10.24
N GLY A 69 9.73 -0.62 9.31
CA GLY A 69 10.36 -1.92 9.53
C GLY A 69 9.82 -3.10 8.70
N ILE A 70 9.01 -2.85 7.66
CA ILE A 70 8.64 -3.89 6.68
C ILE A 70 9.33 -3.66 5.35
N THR A 71 9.43 -4.67 4.50
CA THR A 71 10.00 -4.47 3.15
C THR A 71 8.94 -3.95 2.19
N THR A 72 9.24 -2.89 1.44
CA THR A 72 8.28 -2.31 0.49
C THR A 72 8.82 -2.22 -0.93
N TYR A 73 7.93 -2.47 -1.90
CA TYR A 73 8.15 -2.20 -3.32
C TYR A 73 6.95 -1.44 -3.87
N ILE A 74 7.09 -0.82 -5.05
CA ILE A 74 5.97 -0.19 -5.75
C ILE A 74 5.89 -0.66 -7.20
N HIS A 75 4.67 -0.81 -7.70
CA HIS A 75 4.44 -1.08 -9.11
C HIS A 75 4.58 0.22 -9.90
N ARG A 76 5.52 0.25 -10.84
CA ARG A 76 5.73 1.37 -11.77
C ARG A 76 5.07 1.03 -13.10
N LEU A 77 3.86 1.51 -13.32
CA LEU A 77 3.35 1.66 -14.68
C LEU A 77 4.06 2.88 -15.28
N LEU A 78 4.78 2.67 -16.37
CA LEU A 78 5.47 3.70 -17.16
C LEU A 78 4.48 4.78 -17.64
#